data_AF-A0A841DSG5-F1
#
_entry.id   AF-A0A841DSG5-F1
#
_cell.length_a   1.000
_cell.length_b   1.000
_cell.length_c   1.000
_cell.angle_alpha   90.00
_cell.angle_beta   90.00
_cell.angle_gamma   90.00
#
_symmetry.space_group_name_H-M   'P 1'
#
loop_
_entity.id
_entity.type
_entity.pdbx_description
1 polymer ?
#
loop_
_entity_poly.entity_id
_entity_poly.type
_entity_poly.pdbx_seq_one_letter_code
_entity_poly.pdbx_strand_id
1 'polypeptide(L)'
;MGASERVAALRRARERQARIETATGRTLRARASLDRAIEAKAVAIERYDERLAEAEARWAAETAELARVCRSAEAAAEILGWSVGELRRVVKSERERRAAAGERLGGSDAGT
;
A
#
# COMPACT_ATOMS: atom_id res chain seq x y z
N MET A 1 62.31 18.48 -11.66
CA MET A 1 61.35 18.33 -10.55
C MET A 1 62.09 17.90 -9.29
N GLY A 2 62.09 18.74 -8.26
CA GLY A 2 62.76 18.47 -6.98
C GLY A 2 62.01 17.45 -6.12
N ALA A 3 62.70 16.82 -5.16
CA ALA A 3 62.07 15.90 -4.21
C ALA A 3 60.91 16.56 -3.42
N SER A 4 61.07 17.84 -3.05
CA SER A 4 60.04 18.64 -2.36
C SER A 4 58.76 18.81 -3.18
N GLU A 5 58.88 19.06 -4.48
CA GLU A 5 57.72 19.22 -5.38
C GLU A 5 56.92 17.91 -5.52
N ARG A 6 57.63 16.77 -5.58
CA ARG A 6 57.01 15.44 -5.61
C ARG A 6 56.23 15.14 -4.34
N VAL A 7 56.77 15.48 -3.16
CA VAL A 7 56.08 15.32 -1.87
C VAL A 7 54.84 16.21 -1.79
N ALA A 8 54.93 17.47 -2.22
CA ALA A 8 53.79 18.38 -2.26
C ALA A 8 52.68 17.90 -3.22
N ALA A 9 53.05 17.34 -4.37
CA ALA A 9 52.10 16.77 -5.32
C ALA A 9 51.37 15.54 -4.74
N LEU A 10 52.11 14.63 -4.08
CA LEU A 10 51.51 13.47 -3.41
C LEU A 10 50.55 13.87 -2.29
N ARG A 11 50.88 14.91 -1.51
CA ARG A 11 50.00 15.43 -0.47
C ARG A 11 48.69 15.95 -1.06
N ARG A 12 48.74 16.77 -2.11
CA ARG A 12 47.54 17.26 -2.81
C ARG A 12 46.70 16.13 -3.40
N ALA A 13 47.34 15.10 -3.96
CA ALA A 13 46.65 13.93 -4.48
C ALA A 13 45.89 13.17 -3.37
N ARG A 14 46.52 12.96 -2.20
CA ARG A 14 45.87 12.34 -1.04
C ARG A 14 44.72 13.18 -0.48
N GLU A 15 44.89 14.49 -0.39
CA GLU A 15 43.83 15.40 0.05
C GLU A 15 42.63 15.36 -0.92
N ARG A 16 42.89 15.31 -2.23
CA ARG A 16 41.84 15.12 -3.25
C ARG A 16 41.14 13.77 -3.10
N GLN A 17 41.90 12.70 -2.89
CA GLN A 17 41.36 11.35 -2.67
C GLN A 17 40.42 11.31 -1.45
N ALA A 18 40.86 11.86 -0.31
CA ALA A 18 40.05 11.93 0.90
C ALA A 18 38.73 12.70 0.69
N ARG A 19 38.76 13.79 -0.10
CA ARG A 19 37.54 14.55 -0.46
C ARG A 19 36.60 13.74 -1.33
N ILE A 20 37.13 13.00 -2.30
CA ILE A 20 36.33 12.12 -3.18
C ILE A 20 35.69 11.02 -2.35
N GLU A 21 36.44 10.32 -1.50
CA GLU A 21 35.92 9.26 -0.63
C GLU A 21 34.83 9.77 0.31
N THR A 22 35.02 10.96 0.88
CA THR A 22 33.99 11.60 1.72
C THR A 22 32.73 11.93 0.91
N ALA A 23 32.89 12.46 -0.31
CA ALA A 23 31.76 12.75 -1.19
C ALA A 23 31.01 11.47 -1.59
N THR A 24 31.72 10.43 -2.01
CA THR A 24 31.16 9.12 -2.36
C THR A 24 30.44 8.51 -1.17
N GLY A 25 31.02 8.57 0.03
CA GLY A 25 30.37 8.10 1.26
C GLY A 25 29.06 8.82 1.56
N ARG A 26 28.99 10.15 1.31
CA ARG A 26 27.72 10.90 1.43
C ARG A 26 26.70 10.47 0.38
N THR A 27 27.12 10.29 -0.87
CA THR A 27 26.23 9.85 -1.96
C THR A 27 25.67 8.46 -1.71
N LEU A 28 26.49 7.51 -1.24
CA LEU A 28 26.04 6.16 -0.91
C LEU A 28 25.00 6.17 0.23
N ARG A 29 25.22 6.98 1.28
CA ARG A 29 24.24 7.15 2.35
C ARG A 29 22.95 7.79 1.88
N ALA A 30 23.02 8.81 1.02
CA ALA A 30 21.85 9.45 0.43
C ALA A 30 21.04 8.47 -0.42
N ARG A 31 21.72 7.65 -1.25
CA ARG A 31 21.08 6.60 -2.04
C ARG A 31 20.39 5.55 -1.16
N ALA A 32 21.08 5.02 -0.15
CA ALA A 32 20.48 4.05 0.77
C ALA A 32 19.28 4.65 1.53
N SER A 33 19.30 5.94 1.85
CA SER A 33 18.16 6.63 2.44
C SER A 33 16.99 6.76 1.46
N LEU A 34 17.26 7.03 0.19
CA LEU A 34 16.25 7.10 -0.85
C LEU A 34 15.60 5.74 -1.08
N ASP A 35 16.40 4.67 -1.18
CA ASP A 35 15.91 3.32 -1.39
C ASP A 35 14.95 2.91 -0.26
N ARG A 36 15.32 3.18 1.01
CA ARG A 36 14.43 2.94 2.16
C ARG A 36 13.15 3.79 2.13
N ALA A 37 13.23 5.03 1.65
CA ALA A 37 12.04 5.88 1.54
C ALA A 37 11.08 5.37 0.45
N ILE A 38 11.61 4.84 -0.64
CA ILE A 38 10.81 4.21 -1.72
C ILE A 38 10.12 2.96 -1.19
N GLU A 39 10.85 2.07 -0.50
CA GLU A 39 10.29 0.87 0.11
C GLU A 39 9.20 1.22 1.14
N ALA A 40 9.47 2.17 2.04
CA ALA A 40 8.49 2.62 3.02
C ALA A 40 7.23 3.19 2.36
N LYS A 41 7.37 3.91 1.24
CA LYS A 41 6.23 4.41 0.47
C LYS A 41 5.43 3.27 -0.15
N ALA A 42 6.08 2.25 -0.72
CA ALA A 42 5.40 1.09 -1.30
C ALA A 42 4.54 0.37 -0.25
N VAL A 43 5.12 0.07 0.91
CA VAL A 43 4.40 -0.56 2.03
C VAL A 43 3.25 0.31 2.54
N ALA A 44 3.43 1.64 2.57
CA ALA A 44 2.37 2.56 2.98
C ALA A 44 1.18 2.57 1.99
N ILE A 45 1.44 2.43 0.69
CA ILE A 45 0.41 2.31 -0.35
C ILE A 45 -0.34 0.99 -0.18
N GLU A 46 0.37 -0.14 -0.06
CA GLU A 46 -0.26 -1.46 0.15
C GLU A 46 -1.20 -1.45 1.36
N ARG A 47 -0.74 -0.93 2.50
CA ARG A 47 -1.58 -0.80 3.71
C ARG A 47 -2.74 0.17 3.54
N TYR A 48 -2.59 1.18 2.70
CA TYR A 48 -3.68 2.09 2.40
C TYR A 48 -4.75 1.39 1.56
N ASP A 49 -4.33 0.64 0.54
CA ASP A 49 -5.21 -0.13 -0.33
C ASP A 49 -5.95 -1.22 0.48
N GLU A 50 -5.26 -1.90 1.40
CA GLU A 50 -5.88 -2.84 2.34
C GLU A 50 -6.97 -2.17 3.19
N ARG A 51 -6.67 -1.02 3.82
CA ARG A 51 -7.67 -0.28 4.61
C ARG A 51 -8.83 0.23 3.78
N LEU A 52 -8.57 0.64 2.54
CA LEU A 52 -9.61 1.08 1.62
C LEU A 52 -10.53 -0.09 1.25
N ALA A 53 -9.96 -1.25 0.90
CA ALA A 53 -10.72 -2.46 0.62
C ALA A 53 -11.53 -2.93 1.83
N GLU A 54 -10.98 -2.86 3.04
CA GLU A 54 -11.73 -3.15 4.27
C GLU A 54 -12.88 -2.16 4.50
N ALA A 55 -12.66 -0.87 4.28
CA ALA A 55 -13.68 0.15 4.45
C ALA A 55 -14.81 -0.02 3.42
N GLU A 56 -14.48 -0.24 2.15
CA GLU A 56 -15.43 -0.56 1.08
C GLU A 56 -16.22 -1.82 1.41
N ALA A 57 -15.53 -2.84 1.94
CA ALA A 57 -16.18 -4.08 2.31
C ALA A 57 -17.17 -3.92 3.46
N ARG A 58 -16.81 -3.13 4.48
CA ARG A 58 -17.68 -2.80 5.62
C ARG A 58 -18.87 -1.97 5.16
N TRP A 59 -18.63 -0.96 4.34
CA TRP A 59 -19.65 -0.08 3.79
C TRP A 59 -20.64 -0.84 2.89
N ALA A 60 -20.18 -1.78 2.07
CA ALA A 60 -21.04 -2.67 1.29
C ALA A 60 -21.91 -3.59 2.18
N ALA A 61 -21.34 -4.12 3.27
CA ALA A 61 -22.08 -4.94 4.23
C ALA A 61 -23.17 -4.13 4.96
N GLU A 62 -22.86 -2.90 5.38
CA GLU A 62 -23.82 -1.98 6.00
C GLU A 62 -24.93 -1.58 5.02
N THR A 63 -24.59 -1.34 3.75
CA THR A 63 -25.56 -1.03 2.70
C THR A 63 -26.52 -2.21 2.43
N ALA A 64 -25.98 -3.43 2.36
CA ALA A 64 -26.79 -4.63 2.22
C ALA A 64 -27.69 -4.88 3.45
N GLU A 65 -27.18 -4.56 4.64
CA GLU A 65 -27.96 -4.64 5.88
C GLU A 65 -29.09 -3.61 5.90
N LEU A 66 -28.84 -2.37 5.47
CA LEU A 66 -29.88 -1.35 5.34
C LEU A 66 -30.99 -1.82 4.39
N ALA A 67 -30.63 -2.32 3.20
CA ALA A 67 -31.60 -2.87 2.25
C ALA A 67 -32.42 -4.01 2.85
N ARG A 68 -31.80 -4.87 3.68
CA ARG A 68 -32.47 -5.95 4.41
C ARG A 68 -33.45 -5.42 5.45
N VAL A 69 -33.04 -4.44 6.25
CA VAL A 69 -33.87 -3.81 7.30
C VAL A 69 -35.08 -3.09 6.67
N CYS A 70 -34.86 -2.34 5.59
CA CYS A 70 -35.92 -1.66 4.85
C CYS A 70 -36.86 -2.63 4.13
N ARG A 71 -36.42 -3.87 3.87
CA ARG A 71 -37.11 -4.86 2.99
C ARG A 71 -37.44 -4.30 1.60
N SER A 72 -36.73 -3.27 1.15
CA SER A 72 -36.89 -2.61 -0.14
C SER A 72 -35.57 -1.98 -0.57
N ALA A 73 -35.15 -2.27 -1.80
CA ALA A 73 -33.99 -1.65 -2.41
C ALA A 73 -34.27 -0.19 -2.77
N GLU A 74 -35.52 0.12 -3.11
CA GLU A 74 -35.96 1.47 -3.46
C GLU A 74 -35.88 2.39 -2.24
N ALA A 75 -36.41 1.97 -1.09
CA ALA A 75 -36.35 2.75 0.14
C ALA A 75 -34.91 2.95 0.65
N ALA A 76 -34.08 1.90 0.60
CA ALA A 76 -32.68 2.02 1.00
C ALA A 76 -31.88 2.92 0.04
N ALA A 77 -32.15 2.85 -1.27
CA ALA A 77 -31.54 3.74 -2.25
C ALA A 77 -31.95 5.19 -2.04
N GLU A 78 -33.22 5.45 -1.70
CA GLU A 78 -33.72 6.78 -1.36
C GLU A 78 -33.01 7.35 -0.11
N ILE A 79 -32.89 6.56 0.96
CA ILE A 79 -32.17 6.97 2.20
C ILE A 79 -30.72 7.35 1.91
N LEU A 80 -30.05 6.58 1.05
CA LEU A 80 -28.64 6.81 0.71
C LEU A 80 -28.44 7.88 -0.37
N GLY A 81 -29.52 8.33 -1.04
CA GLY A 81 -29.44 9.23 -2.19
C GLY A 81 -28.80 8.59 -3.43
N TRP A 82 -28.95 7.28 -3.59
CA TRP A 82 -28.33 6.46 -4.63
C TRP A 82 -29.33 6.03 -5.69
N SER A 83 -28.85 5.60 -6.86
CA SER A 83 -29.74 4.90 -7.78
C SER A 83 -30.03 3.49 -7.26
N VAL A 84 -31.26 3.01 -7.50
CA VAL A 84 -31.67 1.63 -7.17
C VAL A 84 -30.74 0.60 -7.85
N GLY A 85 -30.26 0.91 -9.05
CA GLY A 85 -29.31 0.07 -9.78
C GLY A 85 -27.97 -0.07 -9.07
N GLU A 86 -27.41 1.03 -8.56
CA GLU A 86 -26.16 1.01 -7.77
C GLU A 86 -26.32 0.20 -6.49
N LEU A 87 -27.40 0.44 -5.74
CA LEU A 87 -27.68 -0.32 -4.53
C LEU A 87 -27.78 -1.81 -4.82
N ARG A 88 -28.55 -2.21 -5.84
CA ARG A 88 -28.70 -3.63 -6.21
C ARG A 88 -27.36 -4.27 -6.59
N ARG A 89 -26.47 -3.54 -7.26
CA ARG A 89 -25.11 -4.02 -7.57
C ARG A 89 -24.29 -4.27 -6.30
N VAL A 90 -24.30 -3.33 -5.35
CA VAL A 90 -23.59 -3.48 -4.07
C VAL A 90 -24.13 -4.65 -3.27
N VAL A 91 -25.46 -4.76 -3.12
CA VAL A 91 -26.08 -5.88 -2.39
C VAL A 91 -25.77 -7.23 -3.04
N LYS A 92 -25.79 -7.30 -4.37
CA LYS A 92 -25.42 -8.52 -5.11
C LYS A 92 -23.95 -8.89 -4.85
N SER A 93 -23.02 -7.95 -4.98
CA SER A 93 -21.60 -8.16 -4.73
C SER A 93 -21.33 -8.65 -3.29
N GLU A 94 -22.01 -8.04 -2.31
CA GLU A 94 -21.93 -8.46 -0.91
C GLU A 94 -22.39 -9.90 -0.71
N ARG A 95 -23.50 -10.28 -1.35
CA ARG A 95 -24.04 -11.64 -1.27
C ARG A 95 -23.07 -12.66 -1.86
N GLU A 96 -22.49 -12.37 -3.01
CA GLU A 96 -21.49 -13.22 -3.66
C GLU A 96 -20.24 -13.38 -2.78
N ARG A 97 -19.78 -12.29 -2.16
CA ARG A 97 -18.65 -12.31 -1.21
C ARG A 97 -18.94 -13.20 0.01
N ARG A 98 -20.13 -13.10 0.60
CA ARG A 98 -20.53 -13.95 1.75
C ARG A 98 -20.64 -15.42 1.37
N ALA A 99 -21.16 -15.72 0.18
CA ALA A 99 -21.22 -17.10 -0.33
C ALA A 99 -19.81 -17.69 -0.47
N ALA A 100 -18.89 -16.96 -1.10
CA ALA A 100 -17.50 -17.38 -1.26
C ALA A 100 -16.76 -17.52 0.09
N ALA A 101 -17.10 -16.71 1.10
CA ALA A 101 -16.54 -16.83 2.44
C ALA A 101 -17.09 -18.06 3.19
N GLY A 102 -18.37 -18.39 3.02
CA GLY A 102 -19.00 -19.58 3.59
C GLY A 102 -18.45 -20.90 3.03
N GLU A 103 -18.16 -20.95 1.72
CA GLU A 103 -17.54 -22.11 1.07
C GLU A 103 -16.13 -22.41 1.62
N ARG A 104 -15.35 -21.39 1.98
CA ARG A 104 -14.01 -21.57 2.57
C ARG A 104 -14.03 -22.16 3.98
N LEU A 105 -15.10 -21.94 4.75
CA LEU A 105 -15.26 -22.48 6.10
C LEU A 105 -15.89 -23.88 6.12
N GLY A 106 -16.65 -24.26 5.08
CA GLY A 106 -17.26 -25.59 4.94
C GLY A 106 -16.37 -26.66 4.31
N GLY A 107 -15.18 -26.32 3.81
CA GLY A 107 -14.27 -27.23 3.10
C GLY A 107 -13.17 -27.90 3.96
N SER A 108 -13.13 -27.66 5.27
CA SER A 108 -12.07 -28.16 6.17
C SER A 108 -12.48 -29.35 7.04
N ASP A 109 -13.64 -29.98 6.79
CA ASP A 109 -14.17 -31.10 7.57
C ASP A 109 -14.43 -32.32 6.67
N ALA A 110 -13.38 -32.78 5.97
CA ALA A 110 -13.37 -34.04 5.24
C ALA A 110 -11.94 -34.60 5.18
N GLY A 111 -11.48 -35.18 6.29
CA GLY A 111 -10.19 -35.87 6.41
C GLY A 111 -10.15 -36.76 7.64
N THR A 112 -10.92 -37.84 7.61
CA THR A 112 -10.67 -39.04 8.43
C THR A 112 -9.87 -40.03 7.61
#